data_AF-A0A536HLH6-F1
#
_entry.id   AF-A0A536HLH6-F1
#
_cell.length_a   1.000
_cell.length_b   1.000
_cell.length_c   1.000
_cell.angle_alpha   90.00
_cell.angle_beta   90.00
_cell.angle_gamma   90.00
#
_symmetry.space_group_name_H-M   'P 1'
#
loop_
_entity.id
_entity.type
_entity.pdbx_description
1 polymer ?
#
loop_
_entity_poly.entity_id
_entity_poly.type
_entity_poly.pdbx_seq_one_letter_code
_entity_poly.pdbx_strand_id
1 'polypeptide(L)'
;MTGATVHPTAVVAPNVRLGEGSIVGEYAILGRAPRGKKDGELELVIGPGAVIRPFTTIYAGTRIGARLQTGQGASIREDNVIGDDVSVGTHASLEFGNRVGSRVRIHTGCFLELTR
;
A
#
# COMPACT_ATOMS: atom_id res chain seq x y z
N MET A 1 -14.48 6.21 7.71
CA MET A 1 -13.79 6.64 6.47
C MET A 1 -14.14 8.10 6.25
N THR A 2 -13.25 9.03 6.57
CA THR A 2 -13.48 10.47 6.36
C THR A 2 -12.61 10.92 5.18
N GLY A 3 -13.26 11.33 4.09
CA GLY A 3 -12.64 12.04 2.95
C GLY A 3 -11.77 11.22 1.98
N ALA A 4 -11.72 9.89 2.07
CA ALA A 4 -11.06 9.07 1.04
C ALA A 4 -12.04 8.70 -0.09
N THR A 5 -11.60 8.78 -1.33
CA THR A 5 -12.36 8.35 -2.52
C THR A 5 -11.88 6.96 -2.93
N VAL A 6 -12.77 5.96 -2.86
CA VAL A 6 -12.48 4.58 -3.23
C VAL A 6 -13.30 4.20 -4.44
N HIS A 7 -12.65 3.76 -5.51
CA HIS A 7 -13.34 3.30 -6.71
C HIS A 7 -14.23 2.08 -6.39
N PRO A 8 -15.45 1.96 -6.95
CA PRO A 8 -16.39 0.88 -6.63
C PRO A 8 -15.86 -0.54 -6.90
N THR A 9 -14.85 -0.69 -7.76
CA THR A 9 -14.22 -1.99 -8.08
C THR A 9 -12.97 -2.29 -7.23
N ALA A 10 -12.53 -1.36 -6.38
CA ALA A 10 -11.46 -1.64 -5.44
C ALA A 10 -11.96 -2.56 -4.32
N VAL A 11 -11.08 -3.46 -3.86
CA VAL A 11 -11.35 -4.35 -2.73
C VAL A 11 -10.60 -3.81 -1.51
N VAL A 12 -11.33 -3.47 -0.46
CA VAL A 12 -10.77 -3.02 0.82
C VAL A 12 -11.15 -4.03 1.88
N ALA A 13 -10.17 -4.74 2.42
CA ALA A 13 -10.37 -5.71 3.48
C ALA A 13 -10.75 -5.03 4.81
N PRO A 14 -11.28 -5.78 5.80
CA PRO A 14 -11.44 -5.27 7.15
C PRO A 14 -10.10 -4.80 7.75
N ASN A 15 -10.18 -3.90 8.73
CA ASN A 15 -9.00 -3.37 9.46
C ASN A 15 -8.00 -2.58 8.59
N VAL A 16 -8.49 -1.94 7.54
CA VAL A 16 -7.74 -0.94 6.76
C VAL A 16 -8.04 0.46 7.29
N ARG A 17 -6.99 1.17 7.70
CA ARG A 17 -7.03 2.61 8.02
C ARG A 17 -6.44 3.40 6.87
N LEU A 18 -7.30 4.09 6.15
CA LEU A 18 -6.94 4.96 5.04
C LEU A 18 -7.12 6.43 5.44
N GLY A 19 -6.05 7.21 5.34
CA GLY A 19 -6.05 8.62 5.69
C GLY A 19 -6.91 9.48 4.74
N GLU A 20 -7.33 10.65 5.23
CA GLU A 20 -8.16 11.60 4.50
C GLU A 20 -7.52 12.06 3.19
N GLY A 21 -8.35 12.35 2.18
CA GLY A 21 -7.91 12.82 0.86
C GLY A 21 -7.23 11.75 0.00
N SER A 22 -7.23 10.48 0.46
CA SER A 22 -6.67 9.38 -0.33
C SER A 22 -7.59 8.99 -1.49
N ILE A 23 -6.99 8.64 -2.63
CA ILE A 23 -7.67 8.19 -3.85
C ILE A 23 -7.24 6.75 -4.12
N VAL A 24 -8.20 5.85 -4.24
CA VAL A 24 -7.99 4.43 -4.55
C VAL A 24 -8.60 4.11 -5.90
N GLY A 25 -7.75 3.74 -6.86
CA GLY A 25 -8.13 3.41 -8.22
C GLY A 25 -8.74 2.02 -8.39
N GLU A 26 -9.12 1.74 -9.63
CA GLU A 26 -9.83 0.54 -10.06
C GLU A 26 -9.06 -0.74 -9.73
N TYR A 27 -9.77 -1.74 -9.21
CA TYR A 27 -9.23 -3.08 -8.92
C TYR A 27 -8.00 -3.09 -7.98
N ALA A 28 -7.74 -2.00 -7.26
CA ALA A 28 -6.75 -2.01 -6.20
C ALA A 28 -7.23 -2.92 -5.05
N ILE A 29 -6.30 -3.60 -4.39
CA ILE A 29 -6.58 -4.49 -3.26
C ILE A 29 -5.84 -3.97 -2.04
N LEU A 30 -6.57 -3.57 -1.00
CA LEU A 30 -6.01 -3.05 0.24
C LEU A 30 -6.30 -3.99 1.40
N GLY A 31 -5.26 -4.29 2.17
CA GLY A 31 -5.36 -5.10 3.39
C GLY A 31 -5.45 -6.60 3.13
N ARG A 32 -4.90 -7.08 2.00
CA ARG A 32 -4.85 -8.52 1.71
C ARG A 32 -4.13 -9.26 2.83
N ALA A 33 -4.75 -10.29 3.41
CA ALA A 33 -4.08 -11.10 4.42
C ALA A 33 -2.86 -11.83 3.82
N PRO A 34 -1.69 -11.79 4.50
CA PRO A 34 -0.56 -12.61 4.12
C PRO A 34 -0.81 -14.09 4.45
N ARG A 35 0.08 -14.96 3.96
CA ARG A 35 -0.04 -16.41 4.19
C ARG A 35 -0.07 -16.72 5.69
N GLY A 36 -1.02 -17.58 6.09
CA GLY A 36 -1.17 -17.99 7.49
C GLY A 36 -1.91 -16.99 8.38
N LYS A 37 -2.46 -15.92 7.79
CA LYS A 37 -3.31 -14.93 8.44
C LYS A 37 -4.69 -14.90 7.80
N LYS A 38 -5.66 -14.37 8.54
CA LYS A 38 -7.04 -14.13 8.05
C LYS A 38 -7.25 -12.65 7.73
N ASP A 39 -8.19 -12.35 6.85
CA ASP A 39 -8.57 -10.96 6.55
C ASP A 39 -9.01 -10.23 7.83
N GLY A 40 -8.51 -9.01 8.01
CA GLY A 40 -8.74 -8.21 9.22
C GLY A 40 -7.90 -8.58 10.44
N GLU A 41 -7.19 -9.72 10.44
CA GLU A 41 -6.32 -10.13 11.57
C GLU A 41 -5.16 -9.14 11.78
N LEU A 42 -4.63 -8.60 10.67
CA LEU A 42 -3.61 -7.57 10.69
C LEU A 42 -4.18 -6.25 10.19
N GLU A 43 -3.66 -5.15 10.72
CA GLU A 43 -4.03 -3.81 10.29
C GLU A 43 -3.18 -3.37 9.09
N LEU A 44 -3.80 -2.69 8.13
CA LEU A 44 -3.08 -1.87 7.13
C LEU A 44 -3.30 -0.40 7.49
N VAL A 45 -2.20 0.36 7.62
CA VAL A 45 -2.26 1.80 7.86
C VAL A 45 -1.65 2.54 6.68
N ILE A 46 -2.41 3.46 6.10
CA ILE A 46 -1.96 4.38 5.06
C ILE A 46 -2.31 5.81 5.49
N GLY A 47 -1.31 6.68 5.53
CA GLY A 47 -1.48 8.09 5.89
C GLY A 47 -2.33 8.88 4.88
N PRO A 48 -2.58 10.17 5.16
CA PRO A 48 -3.45 11.01 4.32
C PRO A 48 -2.85 11.30 2.94
N GLY A 49 -3.72 11.57 1.97
CA GLY A 49 -3.36 12.01 0.62
C GLY A 49 -2.66 10.94 -0.24
N ALA A 50 -2.87 9.66 0.04
CA ALA A 50 -2.32 8.59 -0.79
C ALA A 50 -3.03 8.54 -2.16
N VAL A 51 -2.27 8.29 -3.23
CA VAL A 51 -2.83 7.95 -4.54
C VAL A 51 -2.41 6.54 -4.89
N ILE A 52 -3.38 5.63 -4.80
CA ILE A 52 -3.20 4.21 -5.04
C ILE A 52 -3.75 3.91 -6.43
N ARG A 53 -2.87 3.74 -7.40
CA ARG A 53 -3.23 3.54 -8.81
C ARG A 53 -3.79 2.13 -9.07
N PRO A 54 -4.48 1.93 -10.23
CA PRO A 54 -5.14 0.67 -10.54
C PRO A 54 -4.28 -0.57 -10.38
N PHE A 55 -4.91 -1.67 -9.98
CA PHE A 55 -4.29 -2.99 -9.80
C PHE A 55 -3.17 -3.04 -8.73
N THR A 56 -2.93 -1.97 -7.98
CA THR A 56 -2.01 -1.99 -6.84
C THR A 56 -2.54 -2.92 -5.77
N THR A 57 -1.68 -3.79 -5.23
CA THR A 57 -1.99 -4.62 -4.06
C THR A 57 -1.13 -4.21 -2.87
N ILE A 58 -1.75 -3.91 -1.73
CA ILE A 58 -1.06 -3.60 -0.47
C ILE A 58 -1.57 -4.56 0.60
N TYR A 59 -0.66 -5.33 1.18
CA TYR A 59 -0.97 -6.36 2.17
C TYR A 59 -1.22 -5.76 3.55
N ALA A 60 -2.00 -6.47 4.36
CA ALA A 60 -2.15 -6.17 5.77
C ALA A 60 -0.82 -6.38 6.53
N GLY A 61 -0.65 -5.66 7.65
CA GLY A 61 0.59 -5.63 8.41
C GLY A 61 1.58 -4.54 7.96
N THR A 62 1.23 -3.76 6.94
CA THR A 62 2.07 -2.68 6.41
C THR A 62 1.65 -1.32 6.97
N ARG A 63 2.63 -0.45 7.24
CA ARG A 63 2.44 0.92 7.75
C ARG A 63 3.07 1.91 6.79
N ILE A 64 2.26 2.82 6.26
CA ILE A 64 2.68 3.81 5.26
C ILE A 64 2.32 5.22 5.75
N GLY A 65 3.28 6.14 5.60
CA GLY A 65 3.12 7.56 5.89
C GLY A 65 2.16 8.29 4.94
N ALA A 66 2.22 9.62 4.98
CA ALA A 66 1.41 10.50 4.15
C ALA A 66 1.89 10.55 2.69
N ARG A 67 0.97 10.84 1.78
CA ARG A 67 1.24 11.17 0.37
C ARG A 67 1.98 10.06 -0.40
N LEU A 68 1.69 8.80 -0.07
CA LEU A 68 2.11 7.66 -0.88
C LEU A 68 1.63 7.82 -2.34
N GLN A 69 2.51 7.53 -3.29
CA GLN A 69 2.16 7.46 -4.71
C GLN A 69 2.53 6.08 -5.26
N THR A 70 1.54 5.27 -5.64
CA THR A 70 1.83 3.99 -6.32
C THR A 70 1.67 4.13 -7.83
N GLY A 71 2.49 3.44 -8.62
CA GLY A 71 2.28 3.16 -10.03
C GLY A 71 1.21 2.08 -10.20
N GLN A 72 0.81 1.83 -11.45
CA GLN A 72 -0.14 0.75 -11.73
C GLN A 72 0.48 -0.61 -11.41
N GLY A 73 -0.31 -1.52 -10.84
CA GLY A 73 0.15 -2.90 -10.57
C GLY A 73 1.32 -3.01 -9.59
N ALA A 74 1.58 -2.00 -8.77
CA ALA A 74 2.57 -2.12 -7.70
C ALA A 74 2.14 -3.16 -6.65
N SER A 75 3.09 -3.92 -6.12
CA SER A 75 2.85 -4.92 -5.08
C SER A 75 3.65 -4.54 -3.83
N ILE A 76 2.97 -4.32 -2.71
CA ILE A 76 3.59 -4.00 -1.42
C ILE A 76 3.14 -5.05 -0.41
N ARG A 77 4.03 -5.97 -0.07
CA ARG A 77 3.76 -7.08 0.84
C ARG A 77 3.72 -6.66 2.30
N GLU A 78 3.46 -7.62 3.18
CA GLU A 78 3.28 -7.45 4.63
C GLU A 78 4.55 -6.94 5.33
N ASP A 79 4.40 -6.41 6.56
CA ASP A 79 5.51 -5.94 7.40
C ASP A 79 6.43 -4.92 6.71
N ASN A 80 5.89 -4.10 5.80
CA ASN A 80 6.62 -2.96 5.27
C ASN A 80 6.38 -1.72 6.13
N VAL A 81 7.42 -0.93 6.37
CA VAL A 81 7.31 0.42 6.97
C VAL A 81 7.82 1.43 5.96
N ILE A 82 6.93 2.29 5.49
CA ILE A 82 7.18 3.26 4.41
C ILE A 82 6.90 4.66 4.94
N GLY A 83 7.87 5.57 4.79
CA GLY A 83 7.76 6.96 5.22
C GLY A 83 6.81 7.81 4.38
N ASP A 84 6.86 9.12 4.61
CA ASP A 84 6.06 10.11 3.89
C ASP A 84 6.64 10.41 2.49
N ASP A 85 5.79 10.86 1.56
CA ASP A 85 6.22 11.30 0.22
C ASP A 85 6.96 10.24 -0.59
N VAL A 86 6.66 8.95 -0.34
CA VAL A 86 7.26 7.85 -1.08
C VAL A 86 6.51 7.58 -2.38
N SER A 87 7.27 7.35 -3.45
CA SER A 87 6.72 6.86 -4.71
C SER A 87 7.19 5.44 -4.99
N VAL A 88 6.23 4.55 -5.26
CA VAL A 88 6.46 3.16 -5.68
C VAL A 88 6.05 3.06 -7.14
N GLY A 89 6.99 2.70 -8.02
CA GLY A 89 6.78 2.70 -9.46
C GLY A 89 5.80 1.63 -9.95
N THR A 90 5.41 1.74 -11.22
CA THR A 90 4.53 0.78 -11.90
C THR A 90 5.19 -0.60 -11.89
N HIS A 91 4.43 -1.65 -11.54
CA HIS A 91 4.94 -3.02 -11.42
C HIS A 91 6.17 -3.20 -10.52
N ALA A 92 6.45 -2.27 -9.61
CA ALA A 92 7.45 -2.50 -8.58
C ALA A 92 6.92 -3.51 -7.55
N SER A 93 7.79 -4.39 -7.06
CA SER A 93 7.47 -5.34 -5.98
C SER A 93 8.33 -5.04 -4.77
N LEU A 94 7.68 -4.80 -3.64
CA LEU A 94 8.30 -4.73 -2.33
C LEU A 94 7.91 -6.00 -1.59
N GLU A 95 8.86 -6.91 -1.38
CA GLU A 95 8.66 -8.07 -0.53
C GLU A 95 8.53 -7.65 0.94
N PHE A 96 8.27 -8.61 1.82
CA PHE A 96 7.97 -8.34 3.22
C PHE A 96 9.20 -7.85 4.00
N GLY A 97 8.97 -6.94 4.96
CA GLY A 97 10.00 -6.49 5.91
C GLY A 97 10.69 -5.16 5.60
N ASN A 98 10.55 -4.58 4.39
CA ASN A 98 11.36 -3.42 4.01
C ASN A 98 11.08 -2.17 4.87
N ARG A 99 12.12 -1.36 5.06
CA ARG A 99 12.09 -0.08 5.79
C ARG A 99 12.49 1.05 4.85
N VAL A 100 11.52 1.76 4.31
CA VAL A 100 11.71 2.81 3.30
C VAL A 100 11.53 4.18 3.95
N GLY A 101 12.57 5.00 3.92
CA GLY A 101 12.52 6.36 4.46
C GLY A 101 11.62 7.30 3.65
N SER A 102 11.32 8.48 4.21
CA SER A 102 10.53 9.50 3.52
C SER A 102 11.23 10.06 2.29
N ARG A 103 10.46 10.50 1.29
CA ARG A 103 10.93 11.09 0.01
C ARG A 103 11.76 10.15 -0.87
N VAL A 104 11.66 8.84 -0.65
CA VAL A 104 12.27 7.82 -1.50
C VAL A 104 11.42 7.59 -2.76
N ARG A 105 12.10 7.35 -3.89
CA ARG A 105 11.47 6.95 -5.15
C ARG A 105 11.98 5.57 -5.54
N ILE A 106 11.07 4.61 -5.60
CA ILE A 106 11.29 3.27 -6.13
C ILE A 106 10.75 3.27 -7.55
N HIS A 107 11.60 3.02 -8.54
CA HIS A 107 11.22 3.16 -9.94
C HIS A 107 10.43 1.94 -10.45
N THR A 108 9.83 2.11 -11.63
CA THR A 108 9.07 1.08 -12.33
C THR A 108 9.86 -0.24 -12.42
N GLY A 109 9.21 -1.35 -12.09
CA GLY A 109 9.78 -2.69 -12.19
C GLY A 109 10.89 -3.01 -11.17
N CYS A 110 11.18 -2.11 -10.22
CA CYS A 110 12.12 -2.43 -9.14
C CYS A 110 11.60 -3.58 -8.28
N PHE A 111 12.53 -4.44 -7.85
CA PHE A 111 12.27 -5.51 -6.91
C PHE A 111 13.08 -5.25 -5.63
N LEU A 112 12.38 -5.07 -4.52
CA LEU A 112 12.98 -4.97 -3.18
C LEU A 112 12.77 -6.32 -2.49
N GLU A 113 13.88 -7.02 -2.29
CA GLU A 113 13.92 -8.34 -1.65
C GLU A 113 13.46 -8.28 -0.19
N LEU A 114 13.14 -9.44 0.39
CA LEU A 114 12.83 -9.54 1.81
C LEU A 114 13.99 -9.01 2.66
N THR A 115 13.66 -8.31 3.73
CA THR A 115 14.64 -7.89 4.75
C THR A 115 14.26 -8.50 6.11
N ARG A 116 15.27 -8.87 6.89
CA ARG A 116 15.11 -9.52 8.20
C ARG A 116 15.35 -8.53 9.33
#